data_AF-I1SRH8-F1
#
_entry.id   AF-I1SRH8-F1
#
_cell.length_a   1.000
_cell.length_b   1.000
_cell.length_c   1.000
_cell.angle_alpha   90.00
_cell.angle_beta   90.00
_cell.angle_gamma   90.00
#
_symmetry.space_group_name_H-M   'P 1'
#
loop_
_entity.id
_entity.type
_entity.pdbx_description
1 polymer ?
#
loop_
_entity_poly.entity_id
_entity_poly.type
_entity_poly.pdbx_seq_one_letter_code
_entity_poly.pdbx_strand_id
1 'polypeptide(L)'
;TWGFLQTFSMMITLLWLSLLPLCSFAAIDACNQELLEEVDFPGSDIMGLQSPDVEHCQLLCTQHPSCLFFTFLGSIWKSEHRAFRCYLKSTPSGKPTSQTSLVGVTSGFSLKSFSCKPNPEPCLSQVY
;
A
#
# COMPACT_ATOMS: atom_id res chain seq x y z
N THR A 1 -40.63 44.29 15.08
CA THR A 1 -39.70 43.65 16.04
C THR A 1 -39.18 42.29 15.59
N TRP A 2 -39.80 41.61 14.62
CA TRP A 2 -39.35 40.29 14.12
C TRP A 2 -38.23 40.34 13.06
N GLY A 3 -38.09 41.43 12.29
CA GLY A 3 -37.06 41.54 11.24
C GLY A 3 -35.62 41.73 11.74
N PHE A 4 -35.43 42.27 12.95
CA PHE A 4 -34.10 42.51 13.53
C PHE A 4 -33.46 41.24 14.11
N LEU A 5 -34.27 40.29 14.55
CA LEU A 5 -33.81 38.98 15.04
C LEU A 5 -33.43 38.05 13.87
N GLN A 6 -34.08 38.22 12.72
CA GLN A 6 -33.82 37.42 11.52
C GLN A 6 -32.51 37.83 10.81
N THR A 7 -32.16 39.12 10.84
CA THR A 7 -30.86 39.61 10.34
C THR A 7 -29.70 39.21 11.24
N PHE A 8 -29.89 39.22 12.57
CA PHE A 8 -28.89 38.74 13.53
C PHE A 8 -28.61 37.24 13.38
N SER A 9 -29.66 36.43 13.16
CA SER A 9 -29.54 34.99 12.92
C SER A 9 -28.75 34.66 11.64
N MET A 10 -28.94 35.43 10.57
CA MET A 10 -28.17 35.28 9.32
C MET A 10 -26.70 35.68 9.42
N MET A 11 -26.34 36.66 10.26
CA MET A 11 -24.93 37.04 10.42
C MET A 11 -24.13 36.02 11.24
N ILE A 12 -24.79 35.33 12.18
CA ILE A 12 -24.17 34.29 13.01
C ILE A 12 -23.88 33.02 12.19
N THR A 13 -24.77 32.63 11.27
CA THR A 13 -24.54 31.47 10.38
C THR A 13 -23.40 31.71 9.37
N LEU A 14 -23.24 32.95 8.88
CA LEU A 14 -22.14 33.33 8.00
C LEU A 14 -20.78 33.36 8.71
N LEU A 15 -20.75 33.73 9.99
CA LEU A 15 -19.55 33.66 10.83
C LEU A 15 -19.16 32.23 11.22
N TRP A 16 -20.12 31.30 11.28
CA TRP A 16 -19.86 29.88 11.55
C TRP A 16 -19.39 29.13 10.30
N LEU A 17 -19.83 29.55 9.10
CA LEU A 17 -19.37 29.02 7.81
C LEU A 17 -17.92 29.42 7.47
N SER A 18 -17.42 30.53 8.00
CA SER A 18 -16.02 30.95 7.83
C SER A 18 -15.05 30.31 8.84
N LEU A 19 -15.56 29.56 9.81
CA LEU A 19 -14.80 28.88 10.87
C LEU A 19 -14.73 27.36 10.70
N LEU A 20 -15.29 26.80 9.62
CA LEU A 20 -14.88 25.48 9.16
C LEU A 20 -13.43 25.60 8.70
N PRO A 21 -12.47 25.01 9.42
CA PRO A 21 -11.15 24.89 8.85
C PRO A 21 -11.36 24.06 7.59
N LEU A 22 -11.08 24.64 6.42
CA LEU A 22 -10.74 23.90 5.22
C LEU A 22 -9.39 23.22 5.51
N CYS A 23 -9.37 22.31 6.49
CA CYS A 23 -8.46 21.20 6.46
C CYS A 23 -8.89 20.45 5.21
N SER A 24 -8.30 20.86 4.08
CA SER A 24 -8.01 19.95 2.99
C SER A 24 -7.69 18.63 3.66
N PHE A 25 -8.59 17.66 3.53
CA PHE A 25 -8.31 16.28 3.90
C PHE A 25 -7.17 15.89 2.96
N ALA A 26 -5.94 16.24 3.33
CA ALA A 26 -4.77 15.57 2.83
C ALA A 26 -5.06 14.13 3.20
N ALA A 27 -5.47 13.33 2.21
CA ALA A 27 -5.53 11.90 2.38
C ALA A 27 -4.15 11.51 2.88
N ILE A 28 -4.06 11.18 4.16
CA ILE A 28 -2.86 10.62 4.73
C ILE A 28 -2.75 9.29 4.00
N ASP A 29 -1.90 9.27 2.98
CA ASP A 29 -1.53 8.07 2.26
C ASP A 29 -0.76 7.23 3.26
N ALA A 30 -1.49 6.49 4.10
CA ALA A 30 -0.91 5.71 5.18
C ALA A 30 -0.03 4.64 4.54
N CYS A 31 1.16 4.43 5.10
CA CYS A 31 2.05 3.41 4.59
C CYS A 31 1.39 2.04 4.74
N ASN A 32 1.01 1.42 3.61
CA ASN A 32 0.46 0.08 3.64
C ASN A 32 1.61 -0.94 3.63
N GLN A 33 2.12 -1.26 4.83
CA GLN A 33 3.06 -2.37 5.04
C GLN A 33 2.36 -3.72 5.24
N GLU A 34 1.05 -3.80 4.99
CA GLU A 34 0.28 -5.02 5.20
C GLU A 34 0.77 -6.12 4.26
N LEU A 35 1.13 -7.24 4.86
CA LEU A 35 1.38 -8.50 4.18
C LEU A 35 0.11 -9.34 4.28
N LEU A 36 -0.41 -9.72 3.11
CA LEU A 36 -1.63 -10.48 2.97
C LEU A 36 -1.27 -11.97 2.83
N GLU A 37 -1.29 -12.68 3.94
CA GLU A 37 -1.07 -14.12 3.99
C GLU A 37 -2.18 -14.89 3.28
N GLU A 38 -1.79 -15.96 2.59
CA GLU A 38 -2.67 -16.81 1.80
C GLU A 38 -3.52 -16.06 0.77
N VAL A 39 -3.01 -14.93 0.27
CA VAL A 39 -3.62 -14.13 -0.79
C VAL A 39 -2.66 -14.07 -1.97
N ASP A 40 -3.17 -14.35 -3.16
CA ASP A 40 -2.50 -14.12 -4.44
C ASP A 40 -3.11 -12.92 -5.18
N PHE A 41 -2.23 -12.12 -5.78
CA PHE A 41 -2.55 -11.16 -6.83
C PHE A 41 -2.29 -11.78 -8.21
N PRO A 42 -3.26 -12.46 -8.83
CA PRO A 42 -3.02 -13.24 -10.04
C PRO A 42 -2.65 -12.36 -11.25
N GLY A 43 -1.69 -12.84 -12.03
CA GLY A 43 -1.22 -12.18 -13.26
C GLY A 43 -0.41 -10.91 -13.01
N SER A 44 -0.30 -10.06 -14.04
CA SER A 44 0.40 -8.77 -14.00
C SER A 44 1.89 -8.85 -13.63
N ASP A 45 2.51 -10.02 -13.83
CA ASP A 45 3.92 -10.27 -13.54
C ASP A 45 4.82 -9.52 -14.52
N ILE A 46 5.66 -8.63 -13.98
CA ILE A 46 6.71 -7.95 -14.75
C ILE A 46 8.06 -8.64 -14.60
N MET A 47 8.28 -9.35 -13.48
CA MET A 47 9.52 -10.07 -13.21
C MET A 47 9.27 -11.16 -12.15
N GLY A 48 9.97 -12.29 -12.28
CA GLY A 48 10.00 -13.34 -11.27
C GLY A 48 11.43 -13.65 -10.86
N LEU A 49 11.75 -13.52 -9.58
CA LEU A 49 13.09 -13.68 -9.03
C LEU A 49 13.09 -14.50 -7.74
N GLN A 50 14.26 -14.99 -7.34
CA GLN A 50 14.41 -15.71 -6.08
C GLN A 50 14.37 -14.74 -4.91
N SER A 51 13.69 -15.11 -3.84
CA SER A 51 13.69 -14.38 -2.57
C SER A 51 13.70 -15.37 -1.41
N PRO A 52 14.56 -15.19 -0.40
CA PRO A 52 14.60 -16.08 0.77
C PRO A 52 13.35 -15.98 1.63
N ASP A 53 12.69 -14.81 1.67
CA ASP A 53 11.49 -14.54 2.45
C ASP A 53 10.61 -13.46 1.79
N VAL A 54 9.51 -13.12 2.48
CA VAL A 54 8.51 -12.15 2.02
C VAL A 54 9.00 -10.71 2.17
N GLU A 55 9.78 -10.42 3.20
CA GLU A 55 10.35 -9.10 3.47
C GLU A 55 11.34 -8.69 2.37
N HIS A 56 12.23 -9.60 1.98
CA HIS A 56 13.12 -9.39 0.85
C HIS A 56 12.34 -9.26 -0.46
N CYS A 57 11.23 -9.97 -0.65
CA CYS A 57 10.38 -9.79 -1.82
C CYS A 57 9.72 -8.40 -1.86
N GLN A 58 9.27 -7.88 -0.72
CA GLN A 58 8.76 -6.52 -0.61
C GLN A 58 9.84 -5.47 -0.87
N LEU A 59 11.06 -5.70 -0.38
CA LEU A 59 12.22 -4.86 -0.66
C LEU A 59 12.50 -4.81 -2.17
N LEU A 60 12.55 -5.96 -2.83
CA LEU A 60 12.74 -6.06 -4.28
C LEU A 60 11.67 -5.29 -5.06
N CYS A 61 10.40 -5.39 -4.66
CA CYS A 61 9.32 -4.59 -5.27
C CYS A 61 9.43 -3.10 -4.98
N THR A 62 9.91 -2.74 -3.79
CA THR A 62 10.15 -1.34 -3.42
C THR A 62 11.28 -0.72 -4.25
N GLN A 63 12.33 -1.49 -4.53
CA GLN A 63 13.47 -1.03 -5.34
C GLN A 63 13.18 -1.03 -6.84
N HIS A 64 12.39 -1.98 -7.35
CA HIS A 64 12.14 -2.09 -8.78
C HIS A 64 11.19 -0.99 -9.29
N PRO A 65 11.58 -0.10 -10.23
CA PRO A 65 10.85 1.13 -10.55
C PRO A 65 9.38 0.91 -10.94
N SER A 66 9.09 -0.13 -11.72
CA SER A 66 7.72 -0.40 -12.22
C SER A 66 6.86 -1.27 -11.30
N CYS A 67 7.42 -1.83 -10.22
CA CYS A 67 6.65 -2.71 -9.33
C CYS A 67 5.73 -1.91 -8.41
N LEU A 68 4.48 -2.33 -8.30
CA LEU A 68 3.46 -1.70 -7.46
C LEU A 68 3.02 -2.63 -6.32
N PHE A 69 3.00 -3.93 -6.58
CA PHE A 69 2.67 -4.98 -5.63
C PHE A 69 3.39 -6.28 -6.01
N PHE A 70 3.38 -7.27 -5.13
CA PHE A 70 4.07 -8.53 -5.31
C PHE A 70 3.25 -9.71 -4.79
N THR A 71 3.59 -10.93 -5.25
CA THR A 71 3.24 -12.20 -4.60
C THR A 71 4.52 -12.98 -4.34
N PHE A 72 4.74 -13.40 -3.09
CA PHE A 72 5.80 -14.31 -2.68
C PHE A 72 5.26 -15.73 -2.51
N LEU A 73 5.97 -16.72 -3.04
CA LEU A 73 5.69 -18.15 -2.85
C LEU A 73 6.59 -18.68 -1.75
N GLY A 74 5.99 -19.08 -0.63
CA GLY A 74 6.70 -19.58 0.55
C GLY A 74 7.24 -21.00 0.38
N SER A 75 7.88 -21.50 1.43
CA SER A 75 8.49 -22.84 1.50
C SER A 75 7.48 -23.98 1.35
N ILE A 76 6.22 -23.76 1.75
CA ILE A 76 5.15 -24.77 1.71
C ILE A 76 4.49 -24.92 0.32
N TRP A 77 4.99 -24.19 -0.70
CA TRP A 77 4.41 -24.25 -2.04
C TRP A 77 4.63 -25.62 -2.71
N LYS A 78 3.54 -26.22 -3.20
CA LYS A 78 3.47 -27.64 -3.65
C LYS A 78 4.37 -28.00 -4.85
N SER A 79 4.93 -27.01 -5.53
CA SER A 79 5.90 -27.24 -6.62
C SER A 79 7.27 -26.79 -6.13
N GLU A 80 8.14 -27.75 -5.79
CA GLU A 80 9.49 -27.48 -5.27
C GLU A 80 10.31 -26.56 -6.17
N HIS A 81 9.99 -26.51 -7.47
CA HIS A 81 10.67 -25.68 -8.46
C HIS A 81 10.22 -24.20 -8.46
N ARG A 82 9.23 -23.84 -7.63
CA ARG A 82 8.69 -22.47 -7.53
C ARG A 82 8.66 -21.93 -6.10
N ALA A 83 9.11 -22.71 -5.12
CA ALA A 83 9.24 -22.22 -3.76
C ALA A 83 10.25 -21.05 -3.70
N PHE A 84 10.08 -20.17 -2.72
CA PHE A 84 10.94 -19.01 -2.47
C PHE A 84 11.03 -18.06 -3.67
N ARG A 85 9.93 -17.94 -4.43
CA ARG A 85 9.86 -17.11 -5.64
C ARG A 85 9.06 -15.85 -5.37
N CYS A 86 9.63 -14.72 -5.75
CA CYS A 86 9.01 -13.40 -5.69
C CYS A 86 8.56 -12.99 -7.10
N TYR A 87 7.27 -12.69 -7.24
CA TYR A 87 6.69 -12.13 -8.45
C TYR A 87 6.43 -10.65 -8.25
N LEU A 88 7.19 -9.81 -8.96
CA LEU A 88 6.96 -8.37 -9.03
C LEU A 88 5.84 -8.10 -10.02
N LYS A 89 4.90 -7.24 -9.65
CA LYS A 89 3.68 -7.03 -10.42
C LYS A 89 3.35 -5.55 -10.60
N SER A 90 2.67 -5.26 -11.71
CA SER A 90 2.24 -3.91 -12.07
C SER A 90 0.98 -3.93 -12.92
N THR A 91 0.09 -2.97 -12.69
CA THR A 91 -1.11 -2.73 -13.50
C THR A 91 -1.23 -1.25 -13.83
N PRO A 92 -1.85 -0.89 -14.98
CA PRO A 92 -2.15 0.50 -15.30
C PRO A 92 -3.04 1.21 -14.26
N SER A 93 -3.90 0.46 -13.58
CA SER A 93 -4.81 0.98 -12.53
C SER A 93 -4.12 1.26 -11.20
N GLY A 94 -2.88 0.79 -11.03
CA GLY A 94 -2.15 0.88 -9.77
C GLY A 94 -2.59 -0.11 -8.69
N LYS A 95 -3.54 -1.00 -9.00
CA LYS A 95 -4.13 -1.96 -8.04
C LYS A 95 -4.18 -3.37 -8.64
N PRO A 96 -4.08 -4.43 -7.82
CA PRO A 96 -4.32 -5.80 -8.27
C PRO A 96 -5.68 -5.91 -8.97
N THR A 97 -5.73 -6.62 -10.10
CA THR A 97 -6.97 -6.82 -10.87
C THR A 97 -7.99 -7.66 -10.10
N SER A 98 -7.51 -8.60 -9.30
CA SER A 98 -8.29 -9.43 -8.39
C SER A 98 -7.41 -9.91 -7.24
N GLN A 99 -8.03 -10.53 -6.23
CA GLN A 99 -7.38 -11.19 -5.13
C GLN A 99 -8.01 -12.56 -4.94
N THR A 100 -7.20 -13.60 -4.77
CA THR A 100 -7.68 -14.97 -4.58
C THR A 100 -7.01 -15.60 -3.37
N SER A 101 -7.75 -16.36 -2.57
CA SER A 101 -7.17 -17.12 -1.47
C SER A 101 -6.36 -18.30 -2.02
N LEU A 102 -5.10 -18.42 -1.59
CA LEU A 102 -4.18 -19.44 -2.04
C LEU A 102 -3.16 -19.74 -0.93
N VAL A 103 -3.17 -20.99 -0.44
CA VAL A 103 -2.26 -21.42 0.64
C VAL A 103 -0.80 -21.37 0.20
N GLY A 104 0.07 -20.85 1.07
CA GLY A 104 1.52 -20.84 0.85
C GLY A 104 2.03 -19.70 -0.01
N VAL A 105 1.21 -18.69 -0.25
CA VAL A 105 1.64 -17.42 -0.82
C VAL A 105 1.37 -16.27 0.13
N THR A 106 2.15 -15.20 -0.01
CA THR A 106 1.93 -13.94 0.69
C THR A 106 2.04 -12.81 -0.31
N SER A 107 1.04 -11.94 -0.40
CA SER A 107 1.05 -10.77 -1.27
C SER A 107 1.26 -9.48 -0.49
N GLY A 108 1.69 -8.41 -1.16
CA GLY A 108 1.86 -7.12 -0.52
C GLY A 108 2.13 -5.99 -1.51
N PHE A 109 2.33 -4.78 -1.01
CA PHE A 109 2.52 -3.58 -1.81
C PHE A 109 3.96 -3.03 -1.72
N SER A 110 4.35 -2.31 -2.76
CA SER A 110 5.59 -1.54 -2.82
C SER A 110 5.57 -0.39 -1.82
N LEU A 111 6.66 -0.18 -1.08
CA LEU A 111 6.77 0.85 -0.05
C LEU A 111 7.36 2.17 -0.56
N LYS A 112 7.19 2.48 -1.85
CA LYS A 112 7.74 3.69 -2.49
C LYS A 112 7.07 5.00 -2.06
N SER A 113 5.88 4.94 -1.45
CA SER A 113 5.16 6.15 -1.04
C SER A 113 6.01 6.95 -0.04
N PHE A 114 5.97 8.28 -0.13
CA PHE A 114 6.77 9.16 0.72
C PHE A 114 6.44 8.98 2.21
N SER A 115 5.22 8.55 2.53
CA SER A 115 4.77 8.20 3.87
C SER A 115 5.39 6.91 4.42
N CYS A 116 6.00 6.08 3.55
CA CYS A 116 6.67 4.83 3.91
C CYS A 116 8.17 5.00 4.14
N LYS A 117 8.71 6.23 4.17
CA LYS A 117 10.13 6.45 4.45
C LYS A 117 10.50 5.81 5.79
N PRO A 118 11.28 4.72 5.79
CA PRO A 118 11.96 4.33 7.01
C PRO A 118 12.91 5.49 7.34
N ASN A 119 13.02 5.85 8.62
CA ASN A 119 14.23 6.53 9.11
C ASN A 119 15.43 5.81 8.49
N PRO A 120 16.49 6.47 7.94
CA PRO A 120 17.64 5.77 7.38
C PRO A 120 18.19 4.78 8.41
N GLU A 121 17.75 3.54 8.28
CA GLU A 121 18.16 2.43 9.12
C GLU A 121 19.59 2.12 8.70
N PRO A 122 20.51 2.00 9.66
CA PRO A 122 21.91 1.78 9.36
C PRO A 122 22.01 0.49 8.56
N CYS A 123 22.76 0.54 7.45
CA CYS A 123 23.02 -0.52 6.48
C CYS A 123 22.56 -1.91 6.96
N LEU A 124 21.40 -2.36 6.45
CA LEU A 124 20.80 -3.67 6.71
C LEU A 124 21.88 -4.75 6.75
N SER A 125 22.29 -5.13 7.95
CA SER A 125 23.29 -6.18 8.16
C SER A 125 22.63 -7.53 8.40
N GLN A 126 21.42 -7.74 7.88
CA GLN A 126 20.85 -9.07 7.72
C GLN A 126 21.48 -9.69 6.49
N VAL A 127 22.60 -10.37 6.74
CA VAL A 127 23.31 -11.18 5.76
C VAL A 127 22.42 -12.38 5.42
N TYR A 128 21.91 -12.40 4.19
CA TYR A 128 21.40 -13.60 3.54
C TYR A 128 22.56 -14.40 2.94
#